data_AF-A0A6J4UVC1-F1
#
_entry.id   AF-A0A6J4UVC1-F1
#
_cell.length_a   1.000
_cell.length_b   1.000
_cell.length_c   1.000
_cell.angle_alpha   90.00
_cell.angle_beta   90.00
_cell.angle_gamma   90.00
#
_symmetry.space_group_name_H-M   'P 1'
#
loop_
_entity.id
_entity.type
_entity.pdbx_description
1 polymer ?
#
loop_
_entity_poly.entity_id
_entity_poly.type
_entity_poly.pdbx_seq_one_letter_code
_entity_poly.pdbx_strand_id
1 'polypeptide(L)'
;MDSMLSGLFGGQDDDDDDRRRSRAQDFVSRYEQGSPYEGFSDQEAIHNYQQVAGRMSPQDFEESAAEAFQRMDPQERMQYAQMMQQQGGMQFSGGQMDDPRQLARMTSQFHQQSPDGLTGLFGGGGGGGGLGAMLGGGGGGAMGSLLGGAMGGGNRGGGGGDMLNNPLAKAALGGIAAMAMKRMMGGR
;
A
#
# COMPACT_ATOMS: atom_id res chain seq x y z
N MET A 1 48.76 18.90 -3.11
CA MET A 1 47.79 19.19 -2.02
C MET A 1 46.41 18.73 -2.49
N ASP A 2 46.29 17.46 -2.92
CA ASP A 2 45.21 17.02 -3.82
C ASP A 2 44.50 15.76 -3.32
N SER A 3 44.56 15.47 -2.01
CA SER A 3 44.00 14.23 -1.43
C SER A 3 42.98 14.47 -0.32
N MET A 4 42.55 15.71 -0.08
CA MET A 4 41.59 16.05 0.98
C MET A 4 40.20 16.45 0.46
N LEU A 5 39.96 16.40 -0.86
CA LEU A 5 38.68 16.79 -1.47
C LEU A 5 37.86 15.62 -2.05
N SER A 6 38.40 14.39 -2.04
CA SER A 6 37.73 13.22 -2.66
C SER A 6 36.87 12.40 -1.69
N GLY A 7 36.86 12.71 -0.39
CA GLY A 7 36.20 11.89 0.65
C GLY A 7 34.87 12.43 1.19
N LEU A 8 34.32 13.51 0.64
CA LEU A 8 33.17 14.22 1.22
C LEU A 8 31.84 13.99 0.48
N PHE A 9 31.79 13.09 -0.51
CA PHE A 9 30.62 12.97 -1.40
C PHE A 9 30.23 11.53 -1.80
N GLY A 10 30.48 10.54 -0.94
CA GLY A 10 30.25 9.13 -1.30
C GLY A 10 29.80 8.19 -0.20
N GLY A 11 29.28 8.69 0.94
CA GLY A 11 28.86 7.83 2.07
C GLY A 11 27.37 7.90 2.42
N GLN A 12 26.56 8.65 1.68
CA GLN A 12 25.14 8.83 2.01
C GLN A 12 24.25 7.75 1.38
N ASP A 13 24.60 7.26 0.18
CA ASP A 13 23.74 6.35 -0.59
C ASP A 13 23.75 4.91 -0.03
N ASP A 14 24.93 4.39 0.37
CA ASP A 14 25.06 3.04 0.93
C ASP A 14 24.38 2.91 2.30
N ASP A 15 24.53 3.93 3.16
CA ASP A 15 23.87 4.01 4.47
C ASP A 15 22.33 4.00 4.33
N ASP A 16 21.80 4.67 3.30
CA ASP A 16 20.37 4.74 3.08
C ASP A 16 19.80 3.42 2.53
N ASP A 17 20.57 2.67 1.74
CA ASP A 17 20.20 1.32 1.29
C ASP A 17 20.16 0.30 2.44
N ASP A 18 21.17 0.30 3.30
CA ASP A 18 21.22 -0.61 4.45
C ASP A 18 20.09 -0.32 5.46
N ARG A 19 19.81 0.97 5.71
CA ARG A 19 18.66 1.37 6.54
C ARG A 19 17.33 1.03 5.90
N ARG A 20 17.20 1.12 4.57
CA ARG A 20 15.99 0.72 3.85
C ARG A 20 15.75 -0.78 3.96
N ARG A 21 16.80 -1.57 3.73
CA ARG A 21 16.73 -3.03 3.82
C ARG A 21 16.41 -3.51 5.24
N SER A 22 17.03 -2.90 6.25
CA SER A 22 16.76 -3.21 7.66
C SER A 22 15.29 -2.94 8.04
N ARG A 23 14.73 -1.81 7.59
CA ARG A 23 13.31 -1.48 7.80
C ARG A 23 12.36 -2.46 7.11
N ALA A 24 12.68 -2.87 5.88
CA ALA A 24 11.90 -3.88 5.17
C ALA A 24 11.92 -5.23 5.89
N GLN A 25 13.10 -5.67 6.38
CA GLN A 25 13.23 -6.92 7.14
C GLN A 25 12.44 -6.88 8.44
N ASP A 26 12.51 -5.77 9.19
CA ASP A 26 11.76 -5.56 10.42
C ASP A 26 10.25 -5.61 10.16
N PHE A 27 9.76 -4.93 9.12
CA PHE A 27 8.35 -4.98 8.72
C PHE A 27 7.88 -6.40 8.37
N VAL A 28 8.64 -7.11 7.52
CA VAL A 28 8.34 -8.51 7.17
C VAL A 28 8.33 -9.39 8.42
N SER A 29 9.33 -9.24 9.29
CA SER A 29 9.43 -10.03 10.52
C SER A 29 8.23 -9.81 11.44
N ARG A 30 7.77 -8.56 11.58
CA ARG A 30 6.56 -8.23 12.37
C ARG A 30 5.30 -8.84 11.76
N TYR A 31 5.15 -8.73 10.44
CA TYR A 31 4.03 -9.33 9.71
C TYR A 31 4.02 -10.86 9.83
N GLU A 32 5.18 -11.51 9.83
CA GLU A 32 5.28 -12.96 9.93
C GLU A 32 5.03 -13.50 11.35
N GLN A 33 5.43 -12.74 12.37
CA GLN A 33 5.29 -13.11 13.79
C GLN A 33 3.92 -12.75 14.37
N GLY A 34 3.24 -11.73 13.85
CA GLY A 34 1.96 -11.24 14.33
C GLY A 34 0.78 -11.53 13.40
N SER A 35 -0.39 -11.00 13.74
CA SER A 35 -1.57 -11.02 12.87
C SER A 35 -1.34 -10.12 11.64
N PRO A 36 -1.95 -10.41 10.48
CA PRO A 36 -1.70 -9.69 9.22
C PRO A 36 -2.14 -8.21 9.22
N TYR A 37 -2.71 -7.71 10.32
CA TYR A 37 -3.13 -6.32 10.54
C TYR A 37 -2.40 -5.65 11.73
N GLU A 38 -1.57 -6.40 12.47
CA GLU A 38 -0.82 -5.95 13.64
C GLU A 38 0.65 -5.70 13.30
N GLY A 39 1.32 -4.87 14.12
CA GLY A 39 2.75 -4.64 14.00
C GLY A 39 3.17 -3.59 12.97
N PHE A 40 2.24 -2.90 12.31
CA PHE A 40 2.55 -1.78 11.41
C PHE A 40 1.37 -0.81 11.33
N SER A 41 1.65 0.43 10.93
CA SER A 41 0.61 1.45 10.68
C SER A 41 0.06 1.38 9.26
N ASP A 42 -1.11 1.98 9.02
CA ASP A 42 -1.71 1.99 7.68
C ASP A 42 -0.83 2.75 6.68
N GLN A 43 -0.23 3.86 7.14
CA GLN A 43 0.73 4.63 6.37
C GLN A 43 1.97 3.82 6.01
N GLU A 44 2.45 3.00 6.95
CA GLU A 44 3.58 2.09 6.73
C GLU A 44 3.22 1.01 5.72
N ALA A 45 2.02 0.43 5.78
CA ALA A 45 1.53 -0.53 4.79
C ALA A 45 1.50 0.08 3.38
N ILE A 46 0.92 1.28 3.23
CA ILE A 46 0.86 2.00 1.95
C ILE A 46 2.26 2.31 1.42
N HIS A 47 3.11 2.91 2.26
CA HIS A 47 4.45 3.34 1.86
C HIS A 47 5.32 2.15 1.42
N ASN A 48 5.23 1.03 2.15
CA ASN A 48 5.93 -0.19 1.78
C ASN A 48 5.35 -0.82 0.51
N TYR A 49 4.02 -0.83 0.37
CA TYR A 49 3.33 -1.32 -0.82
C TYR A 49 3.76 -0.54 -2.08
N GLN A 50 3.73 0.79 -2.06
CA GLN A 50 4.12 1.62 -3.20
C GLN A 50 5.59 1.40 -3.61
N GLN A 51 6.48 1.22 -2.64
CA GLN A 51 7.89 0.96 -2.91
C GLN A 51 8.12 -0.35 -3.67
N VAL A 52 7.36 -1.40 -3.34
CA VAL A 52 7.53 -2.72 -3.97
C VAL A 52 6.71 -2.90 -5.23
N ALA A 53 5.48 -2.37 -5.24
CA ALA A 53 4.52 -2.61 -6.32
C ALA A 53 4.95 -1.96 -7.64
N GLY A 54 5.77 -0.89 -7.60
CA GLY A 54 6.36 -0.28 -8.80
C GLY A 54 7.64 -0.96 -9.31
N ARG A 55 8.25 -1.85 -8.52
CA ARG A 55 9.53 -2.52 -8.86
C ARG A 55 9.36 -4.01 -9.18
N MET A 56 8.21 -4.57 -8.87
CA MET A 56 7.92 -5.99 -8.96
C MET A 56 7.32 -6.39 -10.32
N SER A 57 7.63 -7.60 -10.78
CA SER A 57 6.96 -8.15 -11.96
C SER A 57 5.47 -8.42 -11.65
N PRO A 58 4.56 -8.37 -12.65
CA PRO A 58 3.14 -8.63 -12.40
C PRO A 58 2.86 -10.04 -11.84
N GLN A 59 3.72 -11.01 -12.20
CA GLN A 59 3.65 -12.37 -11.70
C GLN A 59 4.08 -12.46 -10.23
N ASP A 60 5.21 -11.84 -9.86
CA ASP A 60 5.66 -11.81 -8.47
C ASP A 60 4.66 -11.07 -7.57
N PHE A 61 4.00 -10.05 -8.10
CA PHE A 61 2.94 -9.33 -7.41
C PHE A 61 1.72 -10.22 -7.16
N GLU A 62 1.25 -10.95 -8.18
CA GLU A 62 0.14 -11.92 -8.03
C GLU A 62 0.50 -13.00 -7.00
N GLU A 63 1.71 -13.57 -7.06
CA GLU A 63 2.14 -14.60 -6.12
C GLU A 63 2.23 -14.06 -4.68
N SER A 64 2.83 -12.88 -4.51
CA SER A 64 2.91 -12.20 -3.20
C SER A 64 1.51 -11.90 -2.63
N ALA A 65 0.58 -11.49 -3.50
CA ALA A 65 -0.80 -11.27 -3.10
C ALA A 65 -1.52 -12.55 -2.73
N ALA A 66 -1.33 -13.64 -3.48
CA ALA A 66 -1.91 -14.94 -3.15
C ALA A 66 -1.43 -15.44 -1.80
N GLU A 67 -0.13 -15.30 -1.51
CA GLU A 67 0.45 -15.64 -0.21
C GLU A 67 -0.11 -14.77 0.92
N ALA A 68 -0.29 -13.46 0.69
CA ALA A 68 -0.91 -12.56 1.66
C ALA A 68 -2.37 -12.94 1.96
N PHE A 69 -3.17 -13.23 0.93
CA PHE A 69 -4.57 -13.65 1.09
C PHE A 69 -4.68 -15.05 1.74
N GLN A 70 -3.72 -15.94 1.54
CA GLN A 70 -3.68 -17.24 2.22
C GLN A 70 -3.58 -17.11 3.74
N ARG A 71 -2.94 -16.03 4.24
CA ARG A 71 -2.83 -15.75 5.68
C ARG A 71 -4.07 -15.09 6.27
N MET A 72 -4.94 -14.51 5.44
CA MET A 72 -6.25 -14.02 5.87
C MET A 72 -7.24 -15.16 6.02
N ASP A 73 -8.23 -15.00 6.89
CA ASP A 73 -9.32 -15.96 7.01
C ASP A 73 -10.25 -15.92 5.78
N PRO A 74 -10.96 -17.02 5.46
CA PRO A 74 -11.93 -17.04 4.35
C PRO A 74 -12.97 -15.91 4.45
N GLN A 75 -13.41 -15.57 5.66
CA GLN A 75 -14.35 -14.47 5.89
C GLN A 75 -13.75 -13.09 5.59
N GLU A 76 -12.48 -12.88 5.90
CA GLU A 76 -11.75 -11.63 5.59
C GLU A 76 -11.57 -11.47 4.08
N ARG A 77 -11.22 -12.58 3.41
CA ARG A 77 -11.12 -12.65 1.94
C ARG A 77 -12.43 -12.29 1.24
N MET A 78 -13.57 -12.83 1.70
CA MET A 78 -14.88 -12.47 1.15
C MET A 78 -15.23 -10.99 1.37
N GLN A 79 -14.90 -10.44 2.54
CA GLN A 79 -15.15 -9.03 2.83
C GLN A 79 -14.29 -8.12 1.95
N TYR A 80 -13.02 -8.48 1.76
CA TYR A 80 -12.14 -7.78 0.80
C TYR A 80 -12.69 -7.86 -0.63
N ALA A 81 -13.19 -9.03 -1.04
CA ALA A 81 -13.82 -9.22 -2.35
C ALA A 81 -15.02 -8.28 -2.54
N GLN A 82 -15.93 -8.23 -1.56
CA GLN A 82 -17.10 -7.37 -1.58
C GLN A 82 -16.73 -5.88 -1.63
N MET A 83 -15.68 -5.49 -0.91
CA MET A 83 -15.16 -4.12 -0.94
C MET A 83 -14.60 -3.77 -2.31
N MET A 84 -13.82 -4.67 -2.92
CA MET A 84 -13.27 -4.49 -4.27
C MET A 84 -14.36 -4.36 -5.34
N GLN A 85 -15.45 -5.11 -5.20
CA GLN A 85 -16.58 -5.00 -6.11
C GLN A 85 -17.30 -3.66 -5.97
N GLN A 86 -17.52 -3.20 -4.74
CA GLN A 86 -18.25 -1.96 -4.46
C GLN A 86 -17.44 -0.71 -4.80
N GLN A 87 -16.16 -0.68 -4.43
CA GLN A 87 -15.33 0.52 -4.54
C GLN A 87 -14.47 0.50 -5.80
N GLY A 88 -13.91 -0.64 -6.17
CA GLY A 88 -13.07 -0.80 -7.37
C GLY A 88 -13.85 -1.11 -8.64
N GLY A 89 -15.17 -1.30 -8.56
CA GLY A 89 -16.03 -1.68 -9.68
C GLY A 89 -15.68 -3.04 -10.30
N MET A 90 -14.92 -3.87 -9.57
CA MET A 90 -14.46 -5.16 -10.07
C MET A 90 -15.59 -6.19 -10.10
N GLN A 91 -15.80 -6.82 -11.25
CA GLN A 91 -16.78 -7.89 -11.39
C GLN A 91 -16.10 -9.23 -11.15
N PHE A 92 -16.49 -9.89 -10.07
CA PHE A 92 -16.10 -11.27 -9.77
C PHE A 92 -16.87 -12.21 -10.70
N SER A 93 -16.29 -12.50 -11.87
CA SER A 93 -16.91 -13.39 -12.85
C SER A 93 -16.50 -14.84 -12.59
N GLY A 94 -17.37 -15.59 -11.91
CA GLY A 94 -17.26 -17.05 -11.73
C GLY A 94 -16.13 -17.48 -10.78
N GLY A 95 -16.48 -17.91 -9.57
CA GLY A 95 -15.56 -18.52 -8.60
C GLY A 95 -15.97 -18.29 -7.15
N GLN A 96 -15.23 -18.89 -6.24
CA GLN A 96 -15.34 -18.70 -4.80
C GLN A 96 -14.69 -17.36 -4.44
N MET A 97 -15.48 -16.39 -3.99
CA MET A 97 -15.00 -15.05 -3.60
C MET A 97 -14.00 -15.09 -2.43
N ASP A 98 -13.86 -16.23 -1.77
CA ASP A 98 -12.88 -16.53 -0.74
C ASP A 98 -11.63 -17.24 -1.24
N ASP A 99 -11.46 -17.51 -2.54
CA ASP A 99 -10.22 -18.14 -3.05
C ASP A 99 -9.07 -17.11 -3.06
N PRO A 100 -7.98 -17.33 -2.28
CA PRO A 100 -6.86 -16.42 -2.22
C PRO A 100 -6.16 -16.21 -3.57
N ARG A 101 -6.10 -17.23 -4.45
CA ARG A 101 -5.48 -17.08 -5.78
C ARG A 101 -6.34 -16.26 -6.71
N GLN A 102 -7.66 -16.41 -6.61
CA GLN A 102 -8.58 -15.61 -7.41
C GLN A 102 -8.48 -14.14 -7.02
N LEU A 103 -8.51 -13.84 -5.71
CA LEU A 103 -8.35 -12.47 -5.19
C LEU A 103 -7.03 -11.84 -5.60
N ALA A 104 -5.95 -12.60 -5.53
CA ALA A 104 -4.64 -12.17 -5.98
C ALA A 104 -4.62 -11.79 -7.46
N ARG A 105 -5.19 -12.64 -8.31
CA ARG A 105 -5.26 -12.39 -9.76
C ARG A 105 -6.09 -11.15 -10.10
N MET A 106 -7.22 -10.95 -9.42
CA MET A 106 -8.02 -9.73 -9.64
C MET A 106 -7.29 -8.49 -9.13
N THR A 107 -6.69 -8.56 -7.93
CA THR A 107 -5.92 -7.46 -7.36
C THR A 107 -4.72 -7.11 -8.26
N SER A 108 -4.04 -8.11 -8.82
CA SER A 108 -2.95 -7.93 -9.78
C SER A 108 -3.44 -7.32 -11.10
N GLN A 109 -4.56 -7.80 -11.67
CA GLN A 109 -5.15 -7.21 -12.86
C GLN A 109 -5.55 -5.74 -12.66
N PHE A 110 -6.13 -5.42 -11.50
CA PHE A 110 -6.48 -4.05 -11.15
C PHE A 110 -5.24 -3.18 -10.97
N HIS A 111 -4.21 -3.68 -10.30
CA HIS A 111 -2.90 -3.01 -10.17
C HIS A 111 -2.26 -2.73 -11.53
N GLN A 112 -2.33 -3.67 -12.47
CA GLN A 112 -1.81 -3.48 -13.83
C GLN A 112 -2.55 -2.38 -14.58
N GLN A 113 -3.86 -2.27 -14.39
CA GLN A 113 -4.68 -1.21 -14.99
C GLN A 113 -4.48 0.13 -14.29
N SER A 114 -4.26 0.12 -12.98
CA SER A 114 -4.13 1.29 -12.13
C SER A 114 -3.11 1.00 -11.02
N PRO A 115 -1.81 1.29 -11.24
CA PRO A 115 -0.76 0.98 -10.27
C PRO A 115 -0.90 1.76 -8.96
N ASP A 116 -1.48 2.96 -9.03
CA ASP A 116 -1.87 3.74 -7.87
C ASP A 116 -3.32 3.51 -7.43
N GLY A 117 -4.08 2.70 -8.17
CA GLY A 117 -5.51 2.48 -7.97
C GLY A 117 -5.81 1.86 -6.61
N LEU A 118 -5.01 0.88 -6.18
CA LEU A 118 -5.18 0.21 -4.87
C LEU A 118 -4.88 1.16 -3.71
N THR A 119 -3.85 1.99 -3.87
CA THR A 119 -3.49 2.99 -2.87
C THR A 119 -4.45 4.17 -2.87
N GLY A 120 -4.99 4.58 -4.02
CA GLY A 120 -6.03 5.61 -4.11
C GLY A 120 -7.36 5.13 -3.51
N LEU A 121 -7.73 3.88 -3.77
CA LEU A 121 -8.91 3.23 -3.24
C LEU A 121 -8.88 3.13 -1.71
N PHE A 122 -7.73 2.71 -1.16
CA PHE A 122 -7.61 2.44 0.26
C PHE A 122 -6.95 3.56 1.06
N GLY A 123 -6.19 4.47 0.45
CA GLY A 123 -5.30 5.44 1.08
C GLY A 123 -5.80 6.88 1.20
N GLY A 124 -7.04 7.16 0.83
CA GLY A 124 -7.68 8.45 1.16
C GLY A 124 -7.27 9.65 0.29
N GLY A 125 -6.81 9.43 -0.94
CA GLY A 125 -6.65 10.48 -1.95
C GLY A 125 -7.78 10.38 -2.98
N GLY A 126 -8.72 11.32 -2.97
CA GLY A 126 -9.87 11.31 -3.89
C GLY A 126 -9.46 11.22 -5.36
N GLY A 127 -10.14 10.34 -6.10
CA GLY A 127 -10.12 10.33 -7.57
C GLY A 127 -10.08 8.94 -8.18
N GLY A 128 -11.25 8.37 -8.50
CA GLY A 128 -11.30 7.17 -9.34
C GLY A 128 -12.57 6.35 -9.24
N GLY A 129 -13.74 6.95 -9.49
CA GLY A 129 -14.99 6.18 -9.57
C GLY A 129 -16.23 7.05 -9.53
N GLY A 130 -16.71 7.47 -10.69
CA GLY A 130 -18.07 7.97 -10.83
C GLY A 130 -18.19 9.25 -11.65
N LEU A 131 -18.96 9.14 -12.73
CA LEU A 131 -19.77 10.18 -13.36
C LEU A 131 -20.75 10.85 -12.37
N GLY A 132 -20.31 11.19 -11.15
CA GLY A 132 -21.13 11.70 -10.05
C GLY A 132 -20.60 13.00 -9.41
N ALA A 133 -19.32 13.35 -9.57
CA ALA A 133 -18.77 14.61 -9.06
C ALA A 133 -19.17 15.85 -9.89
N MET A 134 -19.89 15.66 -11.01
CA MET A 134 -20.43 16.76 -11.81
C MET A 134 -21.89 17.12 -11.44
N LEU A 135 -22.50 16.38 -10.50
CA LEU A 135 -23.91 16.57 -10.11
C LEU A 135 -24.05 16.66 -8.59
N GLY A 136 -23.21 17.47 -7.93
CA GLY A 136 -23.18 17.53 -6.46
C GLY A 136 -22.67 18.84 -5.89
N GLY A 137 -23.36 19.95 -6.17
CA GLY A 137 -23.32 21.14 -5.32
C GLY A 137 -22.21 22.14 -5.64
N GLY A 138 -22.58 23.25 -6.27
CA GLY A 138 -21.66 24.32 -6.62
C GLY A 138 -21.12 25.12 -5.43
N GLY A 139 -20.03 25.85 -5.70
CA GLY A 139 -19.61 26.97 -4.88
C GLY A 139 -18.11 27.02 -4.58
N GLY A 140 -17.38 27.75 -5.42
CA GLY A 140 -16.31 28.63 -4.91
C GLY A 140 -14.91 28.06 -4.81
N GLY A 141 -14.06 28.52 -5.73
CA GLY A 141 -12.85 29.24 -5.32
C GLY A 141 -11.60 28.41 -5.10
N ALA A 142 -10.74 28.43 -6.12
CA ALA A 142 -9.31 28.33 -5.97
C ALA A 142 -8.78 29.45 -5.04
N MET A 143 -8.67 29.21 -3.72
CA MET A 143 -7.87 30.06 -2.82
C MET A 143 -7.64 29.42 -1.43
N GLY A 144 -6.86 28.34 -1.36
CA GLY A 144 -6.46 27.71 -0.08
C GLY A 144 -4.94 27.62 0.17
N SER A 145 -4.10 27.82 -0.85
CA SER A 145 -2.64 27.61 -0.78
C SER A 145 -1.84 28.72 -0.07
N LEU A 146 -2.43 29.53 0.81
CA LEU A 146 -1.72 30.62 1.51
C LEU A 146 -2.08 30.74 3.00
N LEU A 147 -2.38 29.64 3.69
CA LEU A 147 -2.36 29.60 5.15
C LEU A 147 -1.57 28.39 5.68
N GLY A 148 -0.41 28.16 5.07
CA GLY A 148 0.66 27.40 5.70
C GLY A 148 1.37 28.28 6.73
N GLY A 149 1.36 27.85 8.00
CA GLY A 149 2.44 28.16 8.94
C GLY A 149 2.10 29.07 10.12
N ALA A 150 1.36 28.58 11.11
CA ALA A 150 1.53 29.00 12.51
C ALA A 150 0.79 28.02 13.44
N MET A 151 1.48 27.51 14.47
CA MET A 151 0.99 26.65 15.55
C MET A 151 0.62 25.21 15.18
N GLY A 152 1.45 24.26 15.61
CA GLY A 152 1.05 22.85 15.66
C GLY A 152 2.20 21.88 15.76
N GLY A 153 3.09 22.04 16.76
CA GLY A 153 3.91 20.92 17.21
C GLY A 153 3.03 19.90 17.90
N GLY A 154 3.07 18.64 17.45
CA GLY A 154 2.38 17.53 18.10
C GLY A 154 2.05 16.42 17.11
N ASN A 155 2.75 15.29 17.24
CA ASN A 155 2.27 13.97 16.86
C ASN A 155 1.73 13.81 15.43
N ARG A 156 2.60 13.49 14.47
CA ARG A 156 2.16 12.90 13.18
C ARG A 156 1.70 11.46 13.41
N GLY A 157 0.54 11.33 14.04
CA GLY A 157 -0.23 10.11 14.19
C GLY A 157 -1.69 10.53 14.21
N GLY A 158 -2.40 10.27 13.11
CA GLY A 158 -3.84 10.50 12.98
C GLY A 158 -4.22 11.76 12.20
N GLY A 159 -4.80 11.57 11.01
CA GLY A 159 -5.35 12.66 10.20
C GLY A 159 -5.66 12.31 8.75
N GLY A 160 -6.21 11.12 8.49
CA GLY A 160 -6.72 10.69 7.18
C GLY A 160 -7.94 9.80 7.40
N GLY A 161 -9.09 10.44 7.61
CA GLY A 161 -10.31 9.83 8.15
C GLY A 161 -11.02 8.85 7.19
N ASP A 162 -11.54 7.80 7.81
CA ASP A 162 -12.75 7.04 7.47
C ASP A 162 -12.70 5.89 6.44
N MET A 163 -11.71 5.77 5.54
CA MET A 163 -11.59 4.59 4.64
C MET A 163 -10.34 3.73 4.86
N LEU A 164 -9.27 4.31 5.42
CA LEU A 164 -8.07 3.56 5.84
C LEU A 164 -8.27 2.71 7.10
N ASN A 165 -9.35 2.96 7.84
CA ASN A 165 -9.70 2.23 9.06
C ASN A 165 -10.22 0.81 8.78
N ASN A 166 -10.20 0.36 7.53
CA ASN A 166 -10.55 -1.01 7.20
C ASN A 166 -9.33 -1.94 7.43
N PRO A 167 -9.35 -2.77 8.49
CA PRO A 167 -8.24 -3.68 8.78
C PRO A 167 -7.94 -4.64 7.63
N LEU A 168 -8.93 -4.93 6.77
CA LEU A 168 -8.77 -5.81 5.61
C LEU A 168 -7.96 -5.15 4.48
N ALA A 169 -8.21 -3.87 4.21
CA ALA A 169 -7.45 -3.11 3.22
C ALA A 169 -5.98 -3.00 3.66
N LYS A 170 -5.77 -2.69 4.93
CA LYS A 170 -4.45 -2.66 5.57
C LYS A 170 -3.76 -4.02 5.50
N ALA A 171 -4.47 -5.11 5.83
CA ALA A 171 -3.90 -6.45 5.80
C ALA A 171 -3.56 -6.91 4.39
N ALA A 172 -4.37 -6.57 3.40
CA ALA A 172 -4.09 -6.83 1.99
C ALA A 172 -2.85 -6.05 1.52
N LEU A 173 -2.83 -4.73 1.68
CA LEU A 173 -1.69 -3.91 1.25
C LEU A 173 -0.41 -4.26 2.00
N GLY A 174 -0.48 -4.35 3.33
CA GLY A 174 0.65 -4.67 4.18
C GLY A 174 1.15 -6.10 3.97
N GLY A 175 0.25 -7.05 3.76
CA GLY A 175 0.59 -8.44 3.47
C GLY A 175 1.22 -8.60 2.08
N ILE A 176 0.64 -7.99 1.04
CA ILE A 176 1.24 -7.97 -0.29
C ILE A 176 2.63 -7.36 -0.21
N ALA A 177 2.78 -6.22 0.49
CA ALA A 177 4.05 -5.55 0.68
C ALA A 177 5.08 -6.42 1.41
N ALA A 178 4.67 -7.10 2.48
CA ALA A 178 5.53 -7.98 3.26
C ALA A 178 6.02 -9.16 2.42
N MET A 179 5.10 -9.88 1.74
CA MET A 179 5.46 -11.02 0.91
C MET A 179 6.35 -10.60 -0.28
N ALA A 180 6.05 -9.46 -0.87
CA ALA A 180 6.86 -8.86 -1.93
C ALA A 180 8.28 -8.50 -1.46
N MET A 181 8.40 -7.82 -0.32
CA MET A 181 9.70 -7.48 0.30
C MET A 181 10.48 -8.74 0.68
N LYS A 182 9.79 -9.73 1.27
CA LYS A 182 10.38 -11.03 1.61
C LYS A 182 10.97 -11.70 0.38
N ARG A 183 10.28 -11.68 -0.76
CA ARG A 183 10.77 -12.27 -2.02
C ARG A 183 11.98 -11.52 -2.58
N MET A 184 11.96 -10.18 -2.57
CA MET A 184 13.11 -9.37 -3.00
C MET A 184 14.35 -9.56 -2.12
N MET A 185 14.18 -9.85 -0.83
CA MET A 185 15.29 -10.05 0.11
C MET A 185 15.75 -11.50 0.22
N GLY A 186 14.81 -12.44 0.09
CA GLY A 186 14.98 -13.87 0.27
C GLY A 186 15.13 -14.66 -1.03
N GLY A 187 15.11 -14.01 -2.19
CA GLY A 187 15.43 -14.62 -3.48
C GLY A 187 16.90 -15.05 -3.55
N ARG A 188 17.16 -16.29 -3.14
CA ARG A 188 18.35 -17.07 -3.47
C ARG A 188 17.90 -18.47 -3.89
#